data_AF-A0AAJ4ATA9-F1
#
_entry.id   AF-A0AAJ4ATA9-F1
#
_cell.length_a   1.000
_cell.length_b   1.000
_cell.length_c   1.000
_cell.angle_alpha   90.00
_cell.angle_beta   90.00
_cell.angle_gamma   90.00
#
_symmetry.space_group_name_H-M   'P 1'
#
loop_
_entity.id
_entity.type
_entity.pdbx_description
1 polymer ?
#
loop_
_entity_poly.entity_id
_entity_poly.type
_entity_poly.pdbx_seq_one_letter_code
_entity_poly.pdbx_strand_id
1 'polypeptide(L)'
;MELYSEVAKRINCSLQVVRKPKNRILRGLQSGEIDFYPGFVFNEERTKYVFFIRNGLPSKPVGLSRIELPEVNSYYDLKGKTLQLS
;
A
#
# COMPACT_ATOMS: atom_id res chain seq x y z
N MET A 1 9.88 5.29 8.04
CA MET A 1 10.25 6.69 7.73
C MET A 1 11.76 6.81 7.59
N GLU A 2 12.53 6.18 8.47
CA GLU A 2 14.00 6.24 8.46
C GLU A 2 14.65 5.80 7.14
N LEU A 3 14.18 4.70 6.52
CA LEU A 3 14.74 4.22 5.24
C LEU A 3 14.72 5.30 4.15
N TYR A 4 13.57 5.93 3.90
CA TYR A 4 13.45 6.90 2.81
C TYR A 4 14.22 8.19 3.11
N SER A 5 14.22 8.63 4.37
CA SER A 5 15.00 9.81 4.79
C SER A 5 16.49 9.58 4.62
N GLU A 6 16.99 8.39 4.98
CA GLU A 6 18.40 8.02 4.83
C GLU A 6 18.80 7.94 3.35
N VAL A 7 17.98 7.30 2.52
CA VAL A 7 18.22 7.22 1.07
C VAL A 7 18.22 8.61 0.44
N ALA A 8 17.24 9.47 0.75
CA ALA A 8 17.17 10.83 0.22
C ALA A 8 18.46 11.63 0.49
N LYS A 9 19.01 11.52 1.71
CA LYS A 9 20.29 12.14 2.07
C LYS A 9 21.44 11.61 1.21
N ARG A 10 21.55 10.29 1.03
CA ARG A 10 22.62 9.65 0.24
C ARG A 10 22.61 10.05 -1.22
N ILE A 11 21.43 10.32 -1.79
CA ILE A 11 21.28 10.73 -3.19
C ILE A 11 21.19 12.25 -3.37
N ASN A 12 21.46 13.04 -2.31
CA ASN A 12 21.39 14.49 -2.32
C ASN A 12 20.01 15.06 -2.72
N CYS A 13 18.93 14.42 -2.24
CA CYS A 13 17.55 14.86 -2.39
C CYS A 13 16.94 15.25 -1.03
N SER A 14 15.88 16.06 -1.07
CA SER A 14 15.03 16.32 0.09
C SER A 14 13.80 15.41 0.06
N LEU A 15 13.38 14.90 1.22
CA LEU A 15 12.16 14.08 1.34
C LEU A 15 11.00 14.95 1.84
N GLN A 16 9.97 15.10 1.01
CA GLN A 16 8.70 15.72 1.42
C GLN A 16 7.64 14.64 1.69
N VAL A 17 7.05 14.65 2.89
CA VAL A 17 5.99 13.70 3.25
C VAL A 17 4.61 14.33 3.00
N VAL A 18 3.88 13.80 2.02
CA VAL A 18 2.52 14.23 1.70
C VAL A 18 1.49 13.31 2.36
N ARG A 19 0.59 13.87 3.17
CA ARG A 19 -0.54 13.16 3.79
C ARG A 19 -1.87 13.70 3.25
N LYS A 20 -2.53 12.92 2.41
CA LYS A 20 -3.85 13.23 1.81
C LYS A 20 -4.68 11.94 1.68
N PRO A 21 -6.00 12.02 1.45
CA PRO A 21 -6.82 10.85 1.14
C PRO A 21 -6.27 10.07 -0.07
N LYS A 22 -6.43 8.73 -0.09
CA LYS A 22 -5.89 7.83 -1.13
C LYS A 22 -6.16 8.32 -2.55
N ASN A 23 -7.40 8.72 -2.85
CA ASN A 23 -7.76 9.23 -4.18
C ASN A 23 -6.99 10.49 -4.60
N ARG A 24 -6.60 11.35 -3.66
CA ARG A 24 -5.78 12.54 -3.93
C ARG A 24 -4.32 12.16 -4.15
N ILE A 25 -3.80 11.21 -3.38
CA ILE A 25 -2.45 10.67 -3.59
C ILE A 25 -2.35 10.01 -4.98
N LEU A 26 -3.35 9.22 -5.39
CA LEU A 26 -3.36 8.58 -6.70
C LEU A 26 -3.34 9.57 -7.85
N ARG A 27 -4.12 10.65 -7.77
CA ARG A 27 -4.07 11.75 -8.76
C ARG A 27 -2.72 12.47 -8.76
N GLY A 28 -2.11 12.63 -7.58
CA GLY A 28 -0.77 13.20 -7.45
C GLY A 28 0.30 12.35 -8.14
N LEU A 29 0.25 11.03 -8.01
CA LEU A 29 1.12 10.10 -8.74
C LEU A 29 0.91 10.23 -10.26
N GLN A 30 -0.34 10.26 -10.72
CA GLN A 30 -0.67 10.36 -12.14
C GLN A 30 -0.23 11.69 -12.78
N SER A 31 -0.24 12.78 -12.01
CA SER A 31 0.14 14.12 -12.48
C SER A 31 1.63 14.44 -12.28
N GLY A 32 2.37 13.61 -11.55
CA GLY A 32 3.76 13.89 -11.18
C GLY A 32 3.92 14.85 -9.98
N GLU A 33 2.83 15.22 -9.28
CA GLU A 33 2.91 15.97 -8.00
C GLU A 33 3.55 15.12 -6.89
N ILE A 34 3.44 13.78 -6.98
CA ILE A 34 3.98 12.84 -6.00
C ILE A 34 4.91 11.87 -6.72
N ASP A 35 6.16 11.80 -6.28
CA ASP A 35 7.20 11.01 -6.95
C ASP A 35 7.06 9.50 -6.72
N PHE A 36 6.66 9.07 -5.52
CA PHE A 36 6.54 7.65 -5.20
C PHE A 36 5.56 7.37 -4.05
N TYR A 37 5.10 6.12 -3.97
CA TYR A 37 4.20 5.62 -2.92
C TYR A 37 4.80 4.37 -2.24
N PRO A 38 5.18 4.47 -0.95
CA PRO A 38 5.63 3.33 -0.16
C PRO A 38 4.59 2.21 -0.02
N GLY A 39 4.95 0.97 -0.35
CA GLY A 39 4.06 -0.19 -0.18
C GLY A 39 2.84 -0.17 -1.11
N PHE A 40 2.97 0.43 -2.30
CA PHE A 40 1.90 0.45 -3.27
C PHE A 40 1.67 -0.96 -3.85
N VAL A 41 0.43 -1.44 -3.76
CA VAL A 41 0.08 -2.77 -4.28
C VAL A 41 0.15 -2.76 -5.80
N PHE A 42 0.87 -3.72 -6.37
CA PHE A 42 0.96 -3.91 -7.81
C PHE A 42 -0.40 -4.29 -8.40
N ASN A 43 -0.74 -3.68 -9.53
CA ASN A 43 -1.69 -4.21 -10.50
C ASN A 43 -1.36 -3.62 -11.88
N GLU A 44 -1.86 -4.24 -12.94
CA GLU A 44 -1.54 -3.84 -14.32
C GLU A 44 -2.01 -2.43 -14.65
N GLU A 45 -3.16 -2.00 -14.14
CA GLU A 45 -3.66 -0.64 -14.39
C GLU A 45 -2.74 0.46 -13.81
N ARG A 46 -2.09 0.18 -12.68
CA ARG A 46 -1.17 1.11 -12.02
C ARG A 46 0.17 1.21 -12.74
N THR A 47 0.58 0.20 -13.51
CA THR A 47 1.84 0.26 -14.25
C THR A 47 1.81 1.30 -15.37
N LYS A 48 0.61 1.75 -15.78
CA LYS A 48 0.42 2.81 -16.77
C LYS A 48 0.97 4.16 -16.32
N TYR A 49 1.14 4.38 -15.01
CA TYR A 49 1.59 5.67 -14.46
C TYR A 49 2.56 5.54 -13.28
N VAL A 50 2.90 4.32 -12.85
CA VAL A 50 3.88 4.07 -11.78
C VAL A 50 4.85 2.98 -12.21
N PHE A 51 6.13 3.21 -11.97
CA PHE A 51 7.16 2.18 -12.06
C PHE A 51 7.26 1.41 -10.74
N PHE A 52 7.20 0.07 -10.81
CA PHE A 52 7.31 -0.80 -9.65
C PHE A 52 8.67 -1.48 -9.58
N ILE A 53 9.31 -1.41 -8.41
CA ILE A 53 10.58 -2.08 -8.13
C ILE A 53 10.31 -3.26 -7.19
N ARG A 54 10.90 -4.43 -7.49
CA ARG A 54 10.91 -5.55 -6.53
C ARG A 54 11.67 -5.13 -5.28
N ASN A 55 10.97 -5.01 -4.15
CA ASN A 55 11.56 -4.57 -2.88
C ASN A 55 12.10 -5.71 -2.02
N GLY A 56 11.93 -6.97 -2.44
CA GLY A 56 12.39 -8.16 -1.70
C GLY A 56 11.66 -8.43 -0.39
N LEU A 57 10.67 -7.61 -0.02
CA LEU A 57 9.94 -7.74 1.24
C LEU A 57 8.76 -8.70 1.05
N PRO A 58 8.67 -9.79 1.83
CA PRO A 58 7.51 -10.67 1.78
C PRO A 58 6.27 -9.91 2.29
N SER A 59 5.16 -10.04 1.58
CA SER A 59 3.85 -9.59 2.06
C SER A 59 2.81 -10.65 1.73
N LYS A 60 1.87 -10.87 2.65
CA LYS A 60 0.73 -11.77 2.45
C LYS A 60 -0.53 -11.09 2.99
N PRO A 61 -1.65 -11.11 2.25
CA PRO A 61 -2.95 -10.75 2.81
C PRO A 61 -3.27 -11.67 3.98
N VAL A 62 -3.75 -11.11 5.09
CA VAL A 62 -4.22 -11.85 6.26
C VAL A 62 -5.60 -11.34 6.66
N GLY A 63 -6.46 -12.25 7.11
CA GLY A 63 -7.72 -11.90 7.74
C GLY A 63 -7.51 -11.73 9.24
N LEU A 64 -8.14 -10.71 9.83
CA LEU A 64 -8.21 -10.55 11.27
C LEU A 64 -9.68 -10.61 11.68
N SER A 65 -9.98 -11.48 12.64
CA SER A 65 -11.30 -11.60 13.26
C SER A 65 -11.21 -11.24 14.74
N ARG A 66 -12.36 -10.93 15.34
CA ARG A 66 -12.45 -10.84 16.80
C ARG A 66 -12.37 -12.23 17.41
N ILE A 67 -11.82 -12.34 18.62
CA ILE A 67 -11.61 -13.62 19.30
C ILE A 67 -12.92 -14.38 19.58
N GLU A 68 -14.06 -13.68 19.64
CA GLU A 68 -15.38 -14.28 19.88
C GLU A 68 -16.02 -14.86 18.62
N LEU A 69 -15.44 -14.62 17.43
CA LEU A 69 -15.94 -15.22 16.20
C LEU A 69 -15.45 -16.66 16.07
N PRO A 70 -16.28 -17.57 15.52
CA PRO A 70 -15.82 -18.91 15.15
C PRO A 70 -14.60 -18.85 14.24
N GLU A 71 -13.75 -19.85 14.35
CA GLU A 71 -12.55 -19.99 13.52
C GLU A 71 -12.92 -19.99 12.03
N VAL A 72 -12.20 -19.17 11.26
CA VAL A 72 -12.39 -19.02 9.80
C VAL A 72 -11.33 -19.88 9.13
N ASN A 73 -11.75 -21.00 8.56
CA ASN A 73 -10.85 -21.95 7.91
C ASN A 73 -10.86 -21.79 6.38
N SER A 74 -11.89 -21.14 5.84
CA SER A 74 -12.06 -20.93 4.40
C SER A 74 -12.82 -19.65 4.08
N TYR A 75 -12.76 -19.24 2.81
CA TYR A 75 -13.57 -18.12 2.31
C TYR A 75 -15.08 -18.37 2.40
N TYR A 76 -15.54 -19.63 2.45
CA TYR A 76 -16.96 -19.95 2.57
C TYR A 76 -17.51 -19.56 3.95
N ASP A 77 -16.66 -19.57 4.98
CA ASP A 77 -17.03 -19.18 6.35
C ASP A 77 -17.30 -17.67 6.46
N LEU A 78 -16.85 -16.89 5.46
CA LEU A 78 -17.11 -15.46 5.35
C LEU A 78 -18.51 -15.16 4.78
N LYS A 79 -19.24 -16.16 4.29
CA LYS A 79 -20.58 -15.95 3.71
C LYS A 79 -21.52 -15.36 4.75
N GLY A 80 -22.16 -14.25 4.39
CA GLY A 80 -23.07 -13.53 5.28
C GLY A 80 -22.39 -12.73 6.40
N LYS A 81 -21.05 -12.61 6.39
CA LYS A 81 -20.31 -11.71 7.29
C LYS A 81 -20.08 -10.36 6.62
N THR A 82 -19.97 -9.32 7.44
CA THR A 82 -19.50 -8.01 6.97
C THR A 82 -17.98 -8.01 6.99
N LEU A 83 -17.37 -7.74 5.83
CA LEU A 83 -15.92 -7.68 5.68
C LEU A 83 -15.49 -6.22 5.55
N GLN A 84 -14.49 -5.84 6.31
CA GLN A 84 -13.79 -4.56 6.13
C GLN A 84 -12.52 -4.82 5.33
N LEU A 85 -12.46 -4.27 4.12
CA LEU A 85 -11.29 -4.32 3.25
C LEU A 85 -10.50 -3.01 3.40
N SER A 86 -9.18 -3.11 3.51
CA SER A 86 -8.25 -1.97 3.66
C SER A 86 -7.66 -1.48 2.32
#